data_AF-A0AAN7UQN1-F1
#
_entry.id   AF-A0AAN7UQN1-F1
#
_cell.length_a   1.000
_cell.length_b   1.000
_cell.length_c   1.000
_cell.angle_alpha   90.00
_cell.angle_beta   90.00
_cell.angle_gamma   90.00
#
_symmetry.space_group_name_H-M   'P 1'
#
loop_
_entity.id
_entity.type
_entity.pdbx_description
1 polymer ?
#
loop_
_entity_poly.entity_id
_entity_poly.type
_entity_poly.pdbx_seq_one_letter_code
_entity_poly.pdbx_strand_id
1 'polypeptide(L)'
;MSWARVFTLGALLALPGAHGMPRKSAVCKNIPGDLGWPSSSDWASLNKTVNGRLIATTQLATLCHGRDYDEEQCQSLKEAWPFADIQ
;
A
#
# COMPACT_ATOMS: atom_id res chain seq x y z
N MET A 1 -49.37 -12.77 52.51
CA MET A 1 -48.20 -13.59 52.12
C MET A 1 -47.97 -13.39 50.63
N SER A 2 -47.07 -12.50 50.21
CA SER A 2 -45.76 -12.88 49.67
C SER A 2 -45.65 -14.34 49.25
N TRP A 3 -45.52 -14.62 47.94
CA TRP A 3 -44.29 -15.22 47.41
C TRP A 3 -44.17 -15.02 45.88
N ALA A 4 -43.18 -14.19 45.54
CA ALA A 4 -42.36 -14.10 44.32
C ALA A 4 -42.89 -14.55 42.94
N ARG A 5 -42.77 -13.58 42.03
CA ARG A 5 -42.40 -13.80 40.63
C ARG A 5 -41.16 -14.68 40.56
N VAL A 6 -41.28 -15.87 39.98
CA VAL A 6 -40.14 -16.71 39.62
C VAL A 6 -39.41 -16.01 38.47
N PHE A 7 -38.37 -15.25 38.80
CA PHE A 7 -37.37 -14.84 37.81
C PHE A 7 -36.54 -16.08 37.49
N THR A 8 -36.73 -16.64 36.31
CA THR A 8 -35.82 -17.62 35.73
C THR A 8 -34.44 -16.97 35.60
N LEU A 9 -33.50 -17.41 36.45
CA LEU A 9 -32.07 -17.17 36.26
C LEU A 9 -31.62 -17.94 35.02
N GLY A 10 -31.80 -17.33 33.85
CA GLY A 10 -31.07 -17.73 32.66
C GLY A 10 -29.60 -17.43 32.92
N ALA A 11 -28.82 -18.47 33.22
CA ALA A 11 -27.37 -18.35 33.31
C ALA A 11 -26.83 -17.94 31.93
N LEU A 12 -26.57 -16.65 31.76
CA LEU A 12 -25.74 -16.14 30.68
C LEU A 12 -24.33 -16.68 30.92
N LEU A 13 -23.99 -17.78 30.24
CA LEU A 13 -22.59 -18.18 30.05
C LEU A 13 -21.91 -17.03 29.32
N ALA A 14 -21.21 -16.18 30.07
CA ALA A 14 -20.31 -15.21 29.50
C ALA A 14 -19.21 -16.00 28.78
N LEU A 15 -19.31 -16.09 27.45
CA LEU A 15 -18.18 -16.49 26.61
C LEU A 15 -16.99 -15.62 27.03
N PRO A 16 -15.83 -16.21 27.38
CA PRO A 16 -14.62 -15.43 27.57
C PRO A 16 -14.46 -14.57 26.32
N GLY A 17 -14.63 -13.26 26.47
CA GLY A 17 -14.41 -12.33 25.38
C GLY A 17 -13.06 -12.68 24.78
N ALA A 18 -13.03 -12.90 23.46
CA ALA A 18 -11.78 -13.09 22.75
C ALA A 18 -10.90 -11.88 23.10
N HIS A 19 -9.95 -12.08 24.01
CA HIS A 19 -8.94 -11.09 24.32
C HIS A 19 -8.12 -11.03 23.05
N GLY A 20 -8.46 -10.11 22.17
CA GLY A 20 -7.70 -9.83 20.97
C GLY A 20 -6.27 -9.62 21.42
N MET A 21 -5.39 -10.56 21.07
CA MET A 21 -3.97 -10.46 21.31
C MET A 21 -3.55 -9.04 20.91
N PRO A 22 -2.83 -8.28 21.74
CA PRO A 22 -2.37 -6.95 21.36
C PRO A 22 -1.63 -7.10 20.03
N ARG A 23 -2.24 -6.61 18.94
CA ARG A 23 -1.52 -6.51 17.67
C ARG A 23 -0.37 -5.58 17.98
N LYS A 24 0.87 -6.08 17.87
CA LYS A 24 2.00 -5.17 17.69
C LYS A 24 1.56 -4.24 16.56
N SER A 25 1.47 -2.94 16.83
CA SER A 25 1.20 -1.96 15.79
C SER A 25 2.33 -2.12 14.79
N ALA A 26 2.06 -2.81 13.68
CA ALA A 26 3.04 -2.97 12.62
C ALA A 26 3.33 -1.56 12.14
N VAL A 27 4.57 -1.10 12.32
CA VAL A 27 5.01 0.17 11.76
C VAL A 27 5.10 -0.06 10.24
N CYS A 28 4.05 0.34 9.53
CA CYS A 28 4.02 0.28 8.08
C CYS A 28 4.94 1.37 7.49
N LYS A 29 5.52 1.08 6.33
CA LYS A 29 6.19 2.11 5.53
C LYS A 29 5.14 2.94 4.81
N ASN A 30 5.41 4.24 4.66
CA ASN A 30 4.58 5.14 3.86
C ASN A 30 4.64 4.77 2.39
N ILE A 31 3.52 4.93 1.69
CA ILE A 31 3.39 4.85 0.23
C ILE A 31 2.96 6.21 -0.34
N PRO A 32 3.08 6.43 -1.67
CA PRO A 32 2.60 7.66 -2.28
C PRO A 32 1.14 7.97 -1.92
N GLY A 33 0.88 9.17 -1.41
CA GLY A 33 -0.45 9.62 -0.97
C GLY A 33 -0.65 9.61 0.55
N ASP A 34 0.18 8.89 1.31
CA ASP A 34 0.12 8.92 2.77
C ASP A 34 0.59 10.26 3.34
N LEU A 35 0.06 10.64 4.52
CA LEU A 35 0.46 11.88 5.21
C LEU A 35 1.96 11.97 5.53
N GLY A 36 2.62 10.82 5.76
CA GLY A 36 4.07 10.75 6.00
C GLY A 36 4.89 10.49 4.74
N TRP A 37 4.30 10.55 3.54
CA TRP A 37 5.05 10.48 2.29
C TRP A 37 5.86 11.78 2.10
N PRO A 38 7.14 11.71 1.68
CA PRO A 38 7.95 12.92 1.53
C PRO A 38 7.38 13.89 0.51
N SER A 39 7.49 15.18 0.80
CA SER A 39 7.08 16.26 -0.09
C SER A 39 8.01 16.39 -1.30
N SER A 40 7.60 17.13 -2.33
CA SER A 40 8.47 17.42 -3.49
C SER A 40 9.77 18.13 -3.08
N SER A 41 9.75 18.98 -2.06
CA SER A 41 10.96 19.63 -1.52
C SER A 41 11.90 18.65 -0.81
N ASP A 42 11.36 17.64 -0.13
CA ASP A 42 12.17 16.60 0.52
C ASP A 42 12.87 15.75 -0.54
N TRP A 43 12.14 15.34 -1.59
CA TRP A 43 12.70 14.62 -2.73
C TRP A 43 13.76 15.45 -3.47
N ALA A 44 13.52 16.74 -3.68
CA ALA A 44 14.51 17.63 -4.29
C ALA A 44 15.78 17.76 -3.44
N SER A 45 15.65 17.79 -2.11
CA SER A 45 16.77 17.82 -1.19
C SER A 45 17.57 16.51 -1.24
N LEU A 46 16.90 15.36 -1.24
CA LEU A 46 17.54 14.05 -1.44
C LEU A 46 18.27 14.02 -2.78
N ASN A 47 17.66 14.49 -3.86
CA ASN A 47 18.27 14.51 -5.19
C ASN A 47 19.60 15.29 -5.20
N LYS A 48 19.66 16.43 -4.48
CA LYS A 48 20.90 17.18 -4.29
C LYS A 48 21.96 16.37 -3.56
N THR A 49 21.59 15.63 -2.50
CA THR A 49 22.56 14.80 -1.74
C THR A 49 23.14 13.63 -2.55
N VAL A 50 22.42 13.15 -3.57
CA VAL A 50 22.87 12.08 -4.47
C VAL A 50 23.39 12.61 -5.80
N ASN A 51 23.76 13.89 -5.88
CA ASN A 51 24.31 14.55 -7.07
C ASN A 51 23.43 14.39 -8.33
N GLY A 52 22.11 14.55 -8.18
CA GLY A 52 21.18 14.49 -9.31
C GLY A 52 20.79 13.09 -9.75
N ARG A 53 21.18 12.04 -9.03
CA ARG A 53 20.94 10.63 -9.41
C ARG A 53 19.60 10.05 -8.93
N LEU A 54 18.73 10.86 -8.32
CA LEU A 54 17.38 10.39 -7.97
C LEU A 54 16.48 10.49 -9.20
N ILE A 55 15.93 9.34 -9.62
CA ILE A 55 15.05 9.24 -10.80
C ILE A 55 13.61 9.04 -10.32
N ALA A 56 12.70 9.88 -10.81
CA ALA A 56 11.27 9.63 -10.69
C ALA A 56 10.89 8.57 -11.74
N THR A 57 10.56 7.36 -11.29
CA THR A 57 10.38 6.21 -12.19
C THR A 57 9.16 6.38 -13.10
N THR A 58 9.41 6.42 -14.41
CA THR A 58 8.41 6.16 -15.45
C THR A 58 8.46 4.68 -15.81
N GLN A 59 7.31 4.06 -16.03
CA GLN A 59 7.25 2.63 -16.37
C GLN A 59 7.71 2.45 -17.81
N LEU A 60 8.50 1.41 -18.08
CA LEU A 60 9.02 1.13 -19.42
C LEU A 60 7.87 0.99 -20.45
N ALA A 61 6.77 0.34 -20.05
CA ALA A 61 5.59 0.14 -20.88
C ALA A 61 4.60 1.33 -20.91
N THR A 62 4.99 2.53 -20.44
CA THR A 62 4.14 3.74 -20.56
C THR A 62 3.80 4.02 -22.03
N LEU A 63 4.72 3.74 -22.96
CA LEU A 63 4.50 3.88 -24.41
C LEU A 63 3.44 2.92 -24.97
N CYS A 64 3.01 1.92 -24.21
CA CYS A 64 1.96 0.98 -24.62
C CYS A 64 0.56 1.37 -24.10
N HIS A 65 0.42 2.45 -23.32
CA HIS A 65 -0.84 2.79 -22.65
C HIS A 65 -1.07 4.31 -22.52
N GLY A 66 -2.34 4.69 -22.37
CA GLY A 66 -2.69 6.05 -21.95
C GLY A 66 -2.37 7.13 -22.98
N ARG A 67 -1.97 8.31 -22.49
CA ARG A 67 -1.74 9.51 -23.32
C ARG A 67 -0.43 9.48 -24.10
N ASP A 68 0.53 8.70 -23.61
CA ASP A 68 1.87 8.61 -24.19
C ASP A 68 1.99 7.38 -25.10
N TYR A 69 0.85 6.81 -25.52
CA TYR A 69 0.81 5.66 -26.42
C TYR A 69 1.53 5.98 -27.73
N ASP A 70 2.50 5.13 -28.07
CA ASP A 70 3.23 5.12 -29.32
C ASP A 70 3.23 3.68 -29.84
N GLU A 71 2.57 3.47 -30.98
CA GLU A 71 2.40 2.13 -31.53
C GLU A 71 3.74 1.49 -31.90
N GLU A 72 4.61 2.23 -32.59
CA GLU A 72 5.89 1.70 -33.06
C GLU A 72 6.79 1.32 -31.88
N GLN A 73 6.95 2.25 -30.93
CA GLN A 73 7.78 1.99 -29.75
C GLN A 73 7.21 0.88 -28.88
N CYS A 74 5.88 0.78 -28.76
CA CYS A 74 5.25 -0.32 -28.04
C CYS A 74 5.52 -1.68 -28.68
N GLN A 75 5.48 -1.77 -30.02
CA GLN A 75 5.81 -3.03 -30.71
C GLN A 75 7.29 -3.39 -30.54
N SER A 76 8.19 -2.43 -30.70
CA SER A 76 9.62 -2.66 -30.44
C SER A 76 9.87 -3.13 -29.01
N LEU A 77 9.21 -2.53 -28.03
CA LEU A 77 9.31 -2.93 -26.64
C LEU A 77 8.79 -4.36 -26.41
N LYS A 78 7.67 -4.74 -27.04
CA LYS A 78 7.12 -6.09 -26.94
C LYS A 78 8.05 -7.16 -27.52
N GLU A 79 8.66 -6.86 -28.67
CA GLU A 79 9.64 -7.76 -29.31
C GLU A 79 10.88 -7.93 -28.42
N ALA A 80 11.33 -6.86 -27.78
CA ALA A 80 12.48 -6.89 -26.89
C ALA A 80 12.19 -7.51 -25.51
N TRP A 81 10.92 -7.58 -25.06
CA TRP A 81 10.50 -7.98 -23.70
C TRP A 81 11.15 -9.27 -23.14
N PRO A 82 11.36 -10.33 -23.94
CA PRO A 82 11.95 -11.57 -23.44
C PRO A 82 13.46 -11.48 -23.16
N PHE A 83 14.15 -10.43 -23.60
CA PHE A 83 15.60 -10.30 -23.49
C PHE A 83 16.00 -9.50 -22.24
N ALA A 84 17.04 -9.95 -21.54
CA ALA A 84 17.47 -9.34 -20.28
C ALA A 84 18.10 -7.95 -20.46
N ASP A 85 18.57 -7.65 -21.66
CA ASP A 85 19.16 -6.40 -22.11
C ASP A 85 18.12 -5.46 -22.73
N ILE A 86 16.85 -5.57 -22.35
CA ILE A 86 15.83 -4.60 -22.71
C ILE A 86 16.00 -3.30 -21.92
N GLN A 87 16.90 -2.44 -22.39
CA GLN A 87 17.10 -1.08 -21.88
C GLN A 87 17.70 -0.15 -22.93
#